data_AF-A0A6M3L287-F1
#
_entry.id   AF-A0A6M3L287-F1
#
_cell.length_a   1.000
_cell.length_b   1.000
_cell.length_c   1.000
_cell.angle_alpha   90.00
_cell.angle_beta   90.00
_cell.angle_gamma   90.00
#
_symmetry.space_group_name_H-M   'P 1'
#
loop_
_entity.id
_entity.type
_entity.pdbx_description
1 polymer ?
#
loop_
_entity_poly.entity_id
_entity_poly.type
_entity_poly.pdbx_seq_one_letter_code
_entity_poly.pdbx_strand_id
1 'polypeptide(L)'
;MSIDHPTPDDIFKYFDRVGEKRGNLTMQILRRQQQFIDAWDSPLGMQLLKDDVDRHEELLRKTVDEVATPQELAEFRYLKKRIDKICEAINNYDKNIRAVRGIK
;
A
#
# COMPACT_ATOMS: atom_id res chain seq x y z
N MET A 1 -15.38 -11.44 5.60
CA MET A 1 -14.37 -12.39 6.11
C MET A 1 -13.57 -11.64 7.16
N SER A 2 -13.46 -12.17 8.38
CA SER A 2 -12.53 -11.65 9.39
C SER A 2 -11.12 -11.90 8.88
N ILE A 3 -10.31 -10.84 8.71
CA ILE A 3 -8.89 -11.01 8.47
C ILE A 3 -8.26 -11.19 9.85
N ASP A 4 -7.84 -12.42 10.17
CA ASP A 4 -7.06 -12.66 11.39
C ASP A 4 -5.74 -11.89 11.27
N HIS A 5 -5.56 -10.91 12.14
CA HIS A 5 -4.32 -10.16 12.21
C HIS A 5 -3.22 -11.02 12.85
N PRO A 6 -1.99 -11.02 12.29
CA PRO A 6 -0.90 -11.79 12.87
C PRO A 6 -0.60 -11.30 14.29
N THR A 7 -0.50 -12.24 15.22
CA THR A 7 -0.10 -11.96 16.59
C THR A 7 1.41 -11.73 16.68
N PRO A 8 1.93 -11.14 17.77
CA PRO A 8 3.37 -11.03 17.99
C PRO A 8 4.09 -12.39 17.89
N ASP A 9 3.48 -13.47 18.38
CA ASP A 9 4.04 -14.83 18.31
C ASP A 9 4.15 -15.35 16.87
N ASP A 10 3.23 -14.97 15.99
CA ASP A 10 3.28 -15.33 14.57
C ASP A 10 4.43 -14.61 13.85
N ILE A 11 4.74 -13.39 14.28
CA ILE A 11 5.89 -12.63 13.78
C ILE A 11 7.18 -13.32 14.24
N PHE A 12 7.31 -13.70 15.51
CA PHE A 12 8.51 -14.40 15.99
C PHE A 12 8.73 -15.73 15.27
N LYS A 13 7.69 -16.56 15.14
CA LYS A 13 7.76 -17.82 14.37
C LYS A 13 8.16 -17.60 12.91
N TYR A 14 7.70 -16.52 12.31
CA TYR A 14 8.10 -16.15 10.95
C TYR A 14 9.61 -15.86 10.88
N PHE A 15 10.13 -15.04 11.80
CA PHE A 15 11.55 -14.70 11.87
C PHE A 15 12.43 -15.94 12.08
N ASP A 16 12.02 -16.86 12.96
CA ASP A 16 12.71 -18.14 13.18
C ASP A 16 12.76 -18.99 11.90
N ARG A 17 11.67 -18.98 11.11
CA ARG A 17 11.57 -19.76 9.87
C ARG A 17 12.40 -19.19 8.71
N VAL A 18 12.38 -17.87 8.52
CA VAL A 18 13.03 -17.24 7.35
C VAL A 18 14.44 -16.70 7.64
N GLY A 19 14.80 -16.62 8.92
CA GLY A 19 16.02 -16.00 9.42
C GLY A 19 15.90 -14.48 9.52
N GLU A 20 16.55 -13.90 10.52
CA GLU A 20 16.44 -12.50 10.93
C GLU A 20 16.65 -11.50 9.77
N LYS A 21 17.65 -11.74 8.91
CA LYS A 21 17.96 -10.87 7.77
C LYS A 21 16.81 -10.79 6.75
N ARG A 22 16.20 -11.93 6.42
CA ARG A 22 15.05 -11.98 5.49
C ARG A 22 13.78 -11.47 6.18
N GLY A 23 13.59 -11.80 7.46
CA GLY A 23 12.49 -11.29 8.28
C GLY A 23 12.46 -9.76 8.31
N ASN A 24 13.61 -9.14 8.60
CA ASN A 24 13.76 -7.68 8.61
C ASN A 24 13.50 -7.06 7.24
N LEU A 25 13.95 -7.68 6.14
CA LEU A 25 13.66 -7.18 4.79
C LEU A 25 12.14 -7.19 4.50
N THR A 26 11.46 -8.28 4.84
CA THR A 26 10.00 -8.39 4.68
C THR A 26 9.28 -7.32 5.50
N MET A 27 9.65 -7.13 6.76
CA MET A 27 9.06 -6.10 7.62
C MET A 27 9.32 -4.69 7.09
N GLN A 28 10.49 -4.42 6.51
CA GLN A 28 10.77 -3.15 5.84
C GLN A 28 9.88 -2.93 4.62
N ILE A 29 9.64 -3.97 3.82
CA ILE A 29 8.74 -3.90 2.65
C ILE A 29 7.31 -3.60 3.12
N LEU A 30 6.82 -4.32 4.12
CA LEU A 30 5.48 -4.12 4.69
C LEU A 30 5.34 -2.70 5.27
N ARG A 31 6.34 -2.24 6.01
CA ARG A 31 6.36 -0.87 6.57
C ARG A 31 6.30 0.21 5.48
N ARG A 32 6.91 -0.02 4.32
CA ARG A 32 6.83 0.93 3.18
C ARG A 32 5.40 1.07 2.64
N GLN A 33 4.55 0.06 2.84
CA GLN A 33 3.14 0.09 2.42
C GLN A 33 2.23 0.75 3.45
N GLN A 34 2.71 1.04 4.67
CA GLN A 34 1.88 1.64 5.72
C GLN A 34 1.24 2.95 5.28
N GLN A 35 1.97 3.78 4.54
CA GLN A 35 1.44 5.05 4.00
C GLN A 35 0.27 4.84 3.04
N PHE A 36 0.30 3.78 2.25
CA PHE A 36 -0.81 3.43 1.36
C PHE A 36 -2.00 2.94 2.18
N ILE A 37 -1.78 2.07 3.17
CA ILE A 37 -2.83 1.55 4.05
C ILE A 37 -3.53 2.70 4.79
N ASP A 38 -2.75 3.59 5.42
CA ASP A 38 -3.27 4.73 6.16
C ASP A 38 -4.11 5.66 5.25
N ALA A 39 -3.66 5.89 4.02
CA ALA A 39 -4.38 6.70 3.05
C ALA A 39 -5.66 5.99 2.57
N TRP A 40 -5.59 4.68 2.31
CA TRP A 40 -6.72 3.88 1.84
C TRP A 40 -7.84 3.74 2.88
N ASP A 41 -7.48 3.61 4.15
CA ASP A 41 -8.42 3.52 5.27
C ASP A 41 -9.12 4.86 5.59
N SER A 42 -8.60 5.98 5.05
CA SER A 42 -9.24 7.29 5.13
C SER A 42 -10.42 7.40 4.14
N PRO A 43 -11.59 7.94 4.53
CA PRO A 43 -12.71 8.15 3.61
C PRO A 43 -12.34 8.97 2.38
N LEU A 44 -11.48 9.97 2.56
CA LEU A 44 -10.98 10.81 1.46
C LEU A 44 -10.07 10.01 0.53
N GLY A 45 -9.19 9.18 1.09
CA GLY A 45 -8.26 8.41 0.28
C GLY A 45 -8.88 7.25 -0.45
N MET A 46 -9.85 6.56 0.14
CA MET A 46 -10.68 5.62 -0.61
C MET A 46 -11.30 6.28 -1.86
N GLN A 47 -11.90 7.47 -1.71
CA GLN A 47 -12.51 8.17 -2.85
C GLN A 47 -11.50 8.60 -3.92
N LEU A 48 -10.31 9.04 -3.52
CA LEU A 48 -9.29 9.55 -4.44
C LEU A 48 -8.45 8.44 -5.09
N LEU A 49 -8.29 7.29 -4.43
CA LEU A 49 -7.42 6.21 -4.88
C LEU A 49 -8.17 5.10 -5.59
N LYS A 50 -9.49 4.95 -5.38
CA LYS A 50 -10.25 3.79 -5.85
C LYS A 50 -10.03 3.46 -7.32
N ASP A 51 -10.26 4.43 -8.21
CA ASP A 51 -10.16 4.19 -9.65
C ASP A 51 -8.73 3.86 -10.09
N ASP A 52 -7.75 4.57 -9.51
CA ASP A 52 -6.33 4.34 -9.80
C ASP A 52 -5.87 2.95 -9.30
N VAL A 53 -6.36 2.50 -8.14
CA VAL A 53 -6.08 1.17 -7.56
C VAL A 53 -6.76 0.07 -8.36
N ASP A 54 -8.05 0.20 -8.65
CA ASP A 54 -8.81 -0.77 -9.44
C ASP A 54 -8.16 -0.96 -10.83
N ARG A 55 -7.77 0.15 -11.48
CA ARG A 55 -7.05 0.10 -12.76
C ARG A 55 -5.67 -0.53 -12.63
N HIS A 56 -4.94 -0.20 -11.56
CA HIS A 56 -3.63 -0.79 -11.30
C HIS A 56 -3.73 -2.32 -11.08
N GLU A 57 -4.75 -2.81 -10.39
CA GLU A 57 -5.01 -4.24 -10.21
C GLU A 57 -5.37 -4.95 -11.53
N GLU A 58 -6.20 -4.32 -12.37
CA GLU A 58 -6.51 -4.84 -13.72
C GLU A 58 -5.24 -5.00 -14.56
N LEU A 59 -4.39 -3.97 -14.58
CA LEU A 59 -3.14 -3.97 -15.33
C LEU A 59 -2.10 -4.94 -14.75
N LEU A 60 -2.09 -5.12 -13.42
CA LEU A 60 -1.25 -6.12 -12.76
C LEU A 60 -1.61 -7.52 -13.26
N ARG A 61 -2.91 -7.86 -13.32
CA ARG A 61 -3.38 -9.14 -13.84
C ARG A 61 -2.92 -9.34 -15.29
N LYS A 62 -3.14 -8.35 -16.16
CA LYS A 62 -2.68 -8.40 -17.56
C LYS A 62 -1.16 -8.56 -17.69
N THR A 63 -0.40 -7.95 -16.79
CA THR A 63 1.07 -8.03 -16.78
C THR A 63 1.55 -9.42 -16.37
N VAL A 64 0.92 -10.00 -15.34
CA VAL A 64 1.22 -11.37 -14.87
C VAL A 64 0.84 -12.41 -15.92
N ASP A 65 -0.28 -12.20 -16.61
CA ASP A 65 -0.76 -13.08 -17.68
C ASP A 65 -0.01 -12.86 -19.02
N GLU A 66 0.99 -11.97 -19.06
CA GLU A 66 1.79 -11.62 -20.25
C GLU A 66 0.98 -11.13 -21.47
N VAL A 67 -0.24 -10.62 -21.24
CA VAL A 67 -1.14 -10.08 -22.28
C VAL A 67 -1.15 -8.54 -22.34
N ALA A 68 -0.42 -7.88 -21.44
CA ALA A 68 -0.35 -6.42 -21.39
C ALA A 68 0.37 -5.82 -22.61
N THR A 69 -0.25 -4.82 -23.22
CA THR A 69 0.37 -4.02 -24.28
C THR A 69 1.51 -3.14 -23.74
N PRO A 70 2.43 -2.65 -24.59
CA PRO A 70 3.47 -1.70 -24.18
C PRO A 70 2.91 -0.44 -23.52
N GLN A 71 1.76 0.04 -23.99
CA GLN A 71 1.04 1.19 -23.44
C GLN A 71 0.50 0.88 -22.04
N GLU A 72 -0.14 -0.28 -21.85
CA GLU A 72 -0.62 -0.74 -20.56
C GLU A 72 0.51 -0.94 -19.54
N LEU A 73 1.67 -1.43 -19.97
CA LEU A 73 2.86 -1.51 -19.11
C LEU A 73 3.39 -0.13 -18.71
N ALA A 74 3.32 0.86 -19.60
CA ALA A 74 3.68 2.23 -19.27
C ALA A 74 2.67 2.85 -18.30
N GLU A 75 1.37 2.63 -18.53
CA GLU A 75 0.27 3.04 -17.65
C GLU A 75 0.42 2.44 -16.25
N PHE A 76 0.68 1.13 -16.16
CA PHE A 76 0.92 0.42 -14.90
C PHE A 76 2.04 1.08 -14.07
N ARG A 77 3.18 1.37 -14.72
CA ARG A 77 4.32 2.05 -14.08
C ARG A 77 3.98 3.49 -13.67
N TYR A 78 3.13 4.17 -14.43
CA TYR A 78 2.66 5.51 -14.11
C TYR A 78 1.71 5.50 -12.90
N LEU A 79 0.72 4.61 -12.89
CA LEU A 79 -0.26 4.48 -11.80
C LEU A 79 0.42 4.22 -10.47
N LYS A 80 1.42 3.33 -10.43
CA LYS A 80 2.22 3.10 -9.23
C LYS A 80 2.77 4.41 -8.63
N LYS A 81 3.41 5.24 -9.47
CA LYS A 81 3.98 6.53 -9.02
C LYS A 81 2.92 7.54 -8.61
N ARG A 82 1.77 7.51 -9.28
CA ARG A 82 0.64 8.41 -9.02
C ARG A 82 -0.03 8.07 -7.69
N ILE A 83 -0.33 6.79 -7.45
CA ILE A 83 -0.87 6.27 -6.19
C ILE A 83 0.04 6.67 -5.03
N ASP A 84 1.36 6.45 -5.15
CA ASP A 84 2.33 6.83 -4.11
C ASP A 84 2.23 8.34 -3.76
N LYS A 85 2.17 9.22 -4.78
CA LYS A 85 2.05 10.66 -4.58
C LYS A 85 0.72 11.08 -3.95
N ILE A 86 -0.38 10.46 -4.34
CA ILE A 86 -1.69 10.74 -3.77
C ILE A 86 -1.70 10.32 -2.30
N CYS A 87 -1.17 9.14 -1.97
CA CYS A 87 -1.05 8.68 -0.58
C CYS A 87 -0.23 9.66 0.27
N GLU A 88 0.89 10.17 -0.25
CA GLU A 88 1.69 11.20 0.44
C GLU A 88 0.88 12.48 0.69
N ALA A 89 0.14 12.96 -0.31
CA ALA A 89 -0.69 14.16 -0.17
C ALA A 89 -1.80 13.99 0.87
N ILE A 90 -2.44 12.82 0.91
CA ILE A 90 -3.52 12.50 1.86
C ILE A 90 -2.97 12.40 3.27
N ASN A 91 -1.87 11.68 3.47
CA ASN A 91 -1.24 11.57 4.78
C ASN A 91 -0.78 12.93 5.31
N ASN A 92 -0.26 13.81 4.44
CA ASN A 92 0.09 15.17 4.82
C ASN A 92 -1.14 16.02 5.18
N TYR A 93 -2.23 15.87 4.42
CA TYR A 93 -3.50 16.53 4.73
C TYR A 93 -4.05 16.09 6.09
N ASP A 94 -4.13 14.79 6.34
CA ASP A 94 -4.65 14.24 7.60
C ASP A 94 -3.78 14.65 8.79
N LYS A 95 -2.45 14.65 8.64
CA LYS A 95 -1.52 15.17 9.64
C LYS A 95 -1.80 16.65 9.98
N ASN A 96 -1.98 17.49 8.95
CA ASN A 96 -2.26 18.92 9.14
C ASN A 96 -3.62 19.15 9.80
N ILE A 97 -4.65 18.40 9.40
CA ILE A 97 -5.99 18.49 10.01
C ILE A 97 -5.97 18.07 11.47
N ARG A 98 -5.26 17.00 11.84
CA ARG A 98 -5.10 16.58 13.24
C ARG A 98 -4.41 17.65 14.07
N ALA A 99 -3.34 18.27 13.53
CA ALA A 99 -2.65 19.37 14.19
C ALA A 99 -3.57 20.58 14.43
N VAL A 100 -4.39 20.95 13.45
CA VAL A 100 -5.39 22.03 13.59
C VAL A 100 -6.48 21.69 14.60
N ARG A 101 -6.93 20.44 14.65
CA ARG A 101 -7.98 19.98 15.57
C ARG A 101 -7.49 19.68 16.99
N GLY A 102 -6.19 19.78 17.25
CA GLY A 102 -5.59 19.47 18.56
C GLY A 102 -5.68 17.98 18.94
N ILE A 103 -5.93 17.10 17.96
CA ILE A 103 -6.00 15.65 18.18
C ILE A 103 -4.56 15.13 18.14
N LYS A 104 -4.07 14.63 19.28
CA LYS A 104 -2.74 14.02 19.40
C LYS A 104 -2.68 12.66 18.72
#